data_AF-A0A1C7MHA3-F1
#
_entry.id   AF-A0A1C7MHA3-F1
#
_cell.length_a   1.000
_cell.length_b   1.000
_cell.length_c   1.000
_cell.angle_alpha   90.00
_cell.angle_beta   90.00
_cell.angle_gamma   90.00
#
_symmetry.space_group_name_H-M   'P 1'
#
loop_
_entity.id
_entity.type
_entity.pdbx_description
1 polymer ?
#
loop_
_entity_poly.entity_id
_entity_poly.type
_entity_poly.pdbx_seq_one_letter_code
_entity_poly.pdbx_strand_id
1 'polypeptide(L)'
;MKPLSLKHVPAAFTGPKKQRRTMTLGPTSTPPDLVLTVDALLALYPNDPALGSPYNTGKETFGQGSHFKRGASMAGDWVFEALRRTWSHAASRLGMKTFGYHFTDPQAPNEDPFSVQTGVNHEGEVTYVFGGPAFAGTPVPANLLSLAMMDYWISFAVELDPNDGRGSKRPHWPQYTPDNEVLLQLNGGNMTVIPDDYRNIPIAFISAIPEEFQR
;
A
#
# COMPACT_ATOMS: atom_id res chain seq x y z
N MET A 1 -68.78 -4.98 4.95
CA MET A 1 -67.44 -4.56 4.46
C MET A 1 -66.45 -5.65 4.84
N LYS A 2 -65.69 -6.14 3.86
CA LYS A 2 -64.82 -7.34 3.93
C LYS A 2 -63.51 -7.06 4.69
N PRO A 3 -62.94 -8.03 5.41
CA PRO A 3 -61.62 -7.89 6.03
C PRO A 3 -60.49 -7.98 4.99
N LEU A 4 -59.48 -7.11 5.14
CA LEU A 4 -58.30 -7.03 4.28
C LEU A 4 -57.34 -8.20 4.53
N SER A 5 -56.94 -8.84 3.45
CA SER A 5 -56.01 -9.97 3.37
C SER A 5 -54.55 -9.50 3.46
N LEU A 6 -53.80 -10.06 4.41
CA LEU A 6 -52.33 -10.07 4.38
C LEU A 6 -51.85 -10.85 3.15
N LYS A 7 -51.03 -10.24 2.31
CA LYS A 7 -50.37 -10.91 1.18
C LYS A 7 -48.85 -10.89 1.36
N HIS A 8 -48.32 -12.11 1.44
CA HIS A 8 -47.11 -12.61 0.78
C HIS A 8 -45.74 -12.06 1.19
N VAL A 9 -45.06 -12.86 2.01
CA VAL A 9 -43.60 -12.94 2.15
C VAL A 9 -43.01 -13.66 0.94
N PRO A 10 -42.02 -13.13 0.21
CA PRO A 10 -41.28 -13.90 -0.78
C PRO A 10 -40.13 -14.70 -0.15
N ALA A 11 -39.88 -15.86 -0.76
CA ALA A 11 -39.03 -16.94 -0.30
C ALA A 11 -37.51 -16.69 -0.39
N ALA A 12 -36.79 -17.52 0.35
CA ALA A 12 -35.33 -17.57 0.47
C ALA A 12 -34.56 -17.57 -0.85
N PHE A 13 -33.43 -16.85 -0.84
CA PHE A 13 -32.44 -16.79 -1.91
C PHE A 13 -31.74 -18.16 -2.03
N THR A 14 -32.11 -18.95 -3.05
CA THR A 14 -31.43 -20.21 -3.35
C THR A 14 -30.18 -19.93 -4.19
N GLY A 15 -29.01 -20.28 -3.67
CA GLY A 15 -27.72 -20.15 -4.35
C GLY A 15 -27.63 -20.95 -5.67
N PRO A 16 -26.67 -20.62 -6.54
CA PRO A 16 -26.56 -21.24 -7.85
C PRO A 16 -26.18 -22.73 -7.77
N LYS A 17 -26.94 -23.57 -8.49
CA LYS A 17 -26.68 -25.01 -8.66
C LYS A 17 -25.37 -25.20 -9.44
N LYS A 18 -24.43 -25.98 -8.88
CA LYS A 18 -23.21 -26.41 -9.59
C LYS A 18 -23.57 -27.30 -10.78
N GLN A 19 -23.47 -26.78 -12.00
CA GLN A 19 -23.41 -27.61 -13.21
C GLN A 19 -21.97 -28.15 -13.36
N ARG A 20 -21.82 -29.49 -13.40
CA ARG A 20 -20.57 -30.13 -13.81
C ARG A 20 -20.35 -29.83 -15.30
N ARG A 21 -19.41 -28.93 -15.61
CA ARG A 21 -18.93 -28.70 -16.98
C ARG A 21 -17.95 -29.80 -17.35
N THR A 22 -18.28 -30.58 -18.37
CA THR A 22 -17.33 -31.40 -19.11
C THR A 22 -16.30 -30.48 -19.76
N MET A 23 -15.01 -30.74 -19.50
CA MET A 23 -13.88 -29.93 -19.95
C MET A 23 -13.49 -30.35 -21.37
N THR A 24 -13.91 -29.57 -22.36
CA THR A 24 -13.31 -29.56 -23.70
C THR A 24 -12.25 -28.45 -23.74
N LEU A 25 -10.99 -28.82 -23.99
CA LEU A 25 -9.89 -27.88 -24.17
C LEU A 25 -10.00 -27.21 -25.55
N GLY A 26 -10.77 -26.12 -25.62
CA GLY A 26 -10.67 -25.12 -26.69
C GLY A 26 -9.68 -24.01 -26.29
N PRO A 27 -9.23 -23.17 -27.24
CA PRO A 27 -8.39 -22.01 -26.92
C PRO A 27 -9.12 -21.15 -25.89
N THR A 28 -8.51 -20.97 -24.72
CA THR A 28 -9.08 -20.20 -23.62
C THR A 28 -9.17 -18.74 -24.05
N SER A 29 -10.36 -18.30 -24.48
CA SER A 29 -10.62 -16.88 -24.67
C SER A 29 -10.52 -16.17 -23.32
N THR A 30 -9.70 -15.14 -23.22
CA THR A 30 -9.63 -14.25 -22.06
C THR A 30 -11.04 -13.75 -21.71
N PRO A 31 -11.50 -13.83 -20.44
CA PRO A 31 -12.80 -13.30 -20.05
C PRO A 31 -12.91 -11.80 -20.40
N PRO A 32 -14.04 -11.32 -20.93
CA PRO A 32 -14.22 -9.90 -21.28
C PRO A 32 -13.92 -8.94 -20.11
N ASP A 33 -14.29 -9.35 -18.90
CA ASP A 33 -14.12 -8.57 -17.67
C ASP A 33 -12.64 -8.35 -17.33
N LEU A 34 -11.80 -9.35 -17.61
CA LEU A 34 -10.34 -9.25 -17.45
C LEU A 34 -9.73 -8.30 -18.48
N VAL A 35 -10.23 -8.30 -19.72
CA VAL A 35 -9.77 -7.35 -20.76
C VAL A 35 -10.10 -5.91 -20.34
N LEU A 36 -11.33 -5.65 -19.90
CA LEU A 36 -11.74 -4.33 -19.42
C LEU A 36 -10.92 -3.88 -18.20
N THR A 37 -10.61 -4.81 -17.30
CA THR A 37 -9.77 -4.54 -16.12
C THR A 37 -8.35 -4.14 -16.52
N VAL A 38 -7.74 -4.87 -17.45
CA VAL A 38 -6.40 -4.56 -17.96
C VAL A 38 -6.40 -3.20 -18.67
N ASP A 39 -7.37 -2.93 -19.54
CA ASP A 39 -7.45 -1.65 -20.26
C ASP A 39 -7.60 -0.47 -19.29
N ALA A 40 -8.47 -0.61 -18.28
CA ALA A 40 -8.63 0.41 -17.24
C ALA A 40 -7.36 0.61 -16.42
N LEU A 41 -6.70 -0.47 -15.99
CA LEU A 41 -5.45 -0.38 -15.25
C LEU A 41 -4.35 0.29 -16.09
N LEU A 42 -4.23 -0.07 -17.36
CA LEU A 42 -3.27 0.55 -18.27
C LEU A 42 -3.57 2.03 -18.53
N ALA A 43 -4.84 2.43 -18.57
CA ALA A 43 -5.21 3.84 -18.67
C ALA A 43 -4.87 4.63 -17.39
N LEU A 44 -5.04 4.02 -16.21
CA LEU A 44 -4.75 4.62 -14.90
C LEU A 44 -3.25 4.74 -14.60
N TYR A 45 -2.43 3.85 -15.17
CA TYR A 45 -0.97 3.93 -15.13
C TYR A 45 -0.43 4.22 -16.54
N PRO A 46 -0.40 5.48 -16.99
CA PRO A 46 0.10 5.82 -18.32
C PRO A 46 1.59 5.49 -18.47
N ASN A 47 2.03 5.26 -19.71
CA ASN A 47 3.45 5.04 -20.01
C ASN A 47 4.25 6.35 -20.08
N ASP A 48 4.13 7.19 -19.05
CA ASP A 48 4.96 8.37 -18.83
C ASP A 48 5.97 8.07 -17.71
N PRO A 49 7.28 8.00 -18.01
CA PRO A 49 8.30 7.75 -17.00
C PRO A 49 8.28 8.73 -15.83
N ALA A 50 7.80 9.97 -16.01
CA ALA A 50 7.70 10.94 -14.93
C ALA A 50 6.69 10.56 -13.82
N LEU A 51 5.73 9.70 -14.14
CA LEU A 51 4.65 9.28 -13.23
C LEU A 51 4.91 7.93 -12.55
N GLY A 52 5.90 7.17 -13.02
CA GLY A 52 6.19 5.82 -12.52
C GLY A 52 7.24 5.76 -11.39
N SER A 53 7.44 4.56 -10.85
CA SER A 53 8.41 4.28 -9.78
C SER A 53 9.80 3.93 -10.34
N PRO A 54 10.94 4.38 -9.77
CA PRO A 54 11.07 5.23 -8.59
C PRO A 54 10.43 6.60 -8.77
N TYR A 55 9.53 6.96 -7.85
CA TYR A 55 8.77 8.20 -7.93
C TYR A 55 9.69 9.42 -7.78
N ASN A 56 9.26 10.56 -8.31
CA ASN A 56 9.97 11.84 -8.21
C ASN A 56 11.38 11.87 -8.83
N THR A 57 11.71 10.94 -9.74
CA THR A 57 12.98 10.91 -10.50
C THR A 57 12.85 11.46 -11.93
N GLY A 58 11.72 12.13 -12.24
CA GLY A 58 11.45 12.66 -13.57
C GLY A 58 11.45 11.58 -14.65
N LYS A 59 11.97 11.90 -15.84
CA LYS A 59 11.95 11.03 -17.02
C LYS A 59 13.10 10.02 -17.08
N GLU A 60 13.95 9.96 -16.06
CA GLU A 60 15.06 9.01 -16.01
C GLU A 60 14.52 7.58 -15.99
N THR A 61 15.04 6.70 -16.85
CA THR A 61 14.65 5.28 -16.92
C THR A 61 15.77 4.36 -16.45
N PHE A 62 16.92 4.91 -16.08
CA PHE A 62 18.08 4.19 -15.55
C PHE A 62 18.62 3.12 -16.50
N GLY A 63 18.51 3.38 -17.82
CA GLY A 63 18.88 2.42 -18.86
C GLY A 63 17.89 1.26 -19.04
N GLN A 64 16.76 1.26 -18.33
CA GLN A 64 15.72 0.24 -18.44
C GLN A 64 14.74 0.55 -19.58
N GLY A 65 13.93 -0.45 -19.94
CA GLY A 65 12.91 -0.34 -20.98
C GLY A 65 11.83 0.70 -20.68
N SER A 66 11.11 1.15 -21.72
CA SER A 66 10.12 2.25 -21.63
C SER A 66 8.98 1.99 -20.64
N HIS A 67 8.66 0.73 -20.36
CA HIS A 67 7.62 0.32 -19.41
C HIS A 67 8.13 0.05 -17.99
N PHE A 68 9.44 0.15 -17.72
CA PHE A 68 10.02 -0.18 -16.42
C PHE A 68 9.33 0.55 -15.28
N LYS A 69 9.29 1.88 -15.33
CA LYS A 69 8.72 2.70 -14.26
C LYS A 69 7.21 2.52 -14.10
N ARG A 70 6.53 2.28 -15.21
CA ARG A 70 5.09 1.99 -15.24
C ARG A 70 4.81 0.66 -14.53
N GLY A 71 5.52 -0.40 -14.91
CA GLY A 71 5.39 -1.72 -14.32
C GLY A 71 5.73 -1.73 -12.82
N ALA A 72 6.80 -1.04 -12.43
CA ALA A 72 7.19 -0.90 -11.02
C ALA A 72 6.11 -0.18 -10.20
N SER A 73 5.51 0.89 -10.74
CA SER A 73 4.41 1.60 -10.08
C SER A 73 3.16 0.73 -9.92
N MET A 74 2.73 0.05 -10.99
CA MET A 74 1.59 -0.88 -10.95
C MET A 74 1.81 -2.02 -9.95
N ALA A 75 3.00 -2.63 -9.96
CA ALA A 75 3.32 -3.76 -9.09
C ALA A 75 3.37 -3.35 -7.62
N GLY A 76 4.01 -2.22 -7.28
CA GLY A 76 4.05 -1.73 -5.91
C GLY A 76 2.67 -1.39 -5.36
N ASP A 77 1.84 -0.72 -6.16
CA ASP A 77 0.50 -0.35 -5.73
C ASP A 77 -0.44 -1.57 -5.62
N TRP A 78 -0.31 -2.55 -6.52
CA TRP A 78 -1.09 -3.80 -6.46
C TRP A 78 -0.70 -4.68 -5.28
N VAL A 79 0.59 -4.95 -5.09
CA VAL A 79 1.07 -5.93 -4.11
C VAL A 79 1.09 -5.35 -2.69
N PHE A 80 1.26 -4.04 -2.52
CA PHE A 80 1.42 -3.43 -1.20
C PHE A 80 0.41 -2.32 -0.91
N GLU A 81 0.36 -1.25 -1.70
CA GLU A 81 -0.38 -0.04 -1.30
C GLU A 81 -1.89 -0.23 -1.25
N ALA A 82 -2.48 -0.91 -2.25
CA ALA A 82 -3.90 -1.20 -2.27
C ALA A 82 -4.33 -2.08 -1.09
N LEU A 83 -3.52 -3.09 -0.76
CA LEU A 83 -3.77 -3.96 0.40
C LEU A 83 -3.63 -3.20 1.71
N ARG A 84 -2.54 -2.43 1.89
CA ARG A 84 -2.30 -1.60 3.07
C ARG A 84 -3.46 -0.64 3.30
N ARG A 85 -3.84 0.15 2.29
CA ARG A 85 -4.90 1.16 2.41
C ARG A 85 -6.26 0.50 2.71
N THR A 86 -6.59 -0.60 2.03
CA THR A 86 -7.81 -1.38 2.30
C THR A 86 -7.86 -1.88 3.75
N TRP A 87 -6.75 -2.42 4.25
CA TRP A 87 -6.66 -2.90 5.63
C TRP A 87 -6.76 -1.76 6.64
N SER A 88 -6.04 -0.65 6.41
CA SER A 88 -6.09 0.54 7.28
C SER A 88 -7.51 1.09 7.40
N HIS A 89 -8.25 1.21 6.28
CA HIS A 89 -9.64 1.63 6.31
C HIS A 89 -10.55 0.62 7.05
N ALA A 90 -10.37 -0.68 6.81
CA ALA A 90 -11.19 -1.71 7.46
C ALA A 90 -10.96 -1.76 8.98
N ALA A 91 -9.71 -1.81 9.41
CA ALA A 91 -9.33 -1.85 10.81
C ALA A 91 -9.76 -0.60 11.57
N SER A 92 -9.53 0.59 11.00
CA SER A 92 -9.92 1.86 11.63
C SER A 92 -11.43 2.02 11.77
N ARG A 93 -12.23 1.61 10.77
CA ARG A 93 -13.71 1.60 10.88
C ARG A 93 -14.24 0.64 11.93
N LEU A 94 -13.50 -0.44 12.23
CA LEU A 94 -13.82 -1.37 13.31
C LEU A 94 -13.34 -0.87 14.69
N GLY A 95 -12.79 0.35 14.76
CA GLY A 95 -12.32 0.95 16.01
C GLY A 95 -10.96 0.42 16.48
N MET A 96 -10.23 -0.32 15.64
CA MET A 96 -8.88 -0.78 15.99
C MET A 96 -7.90 0.39 15.90
N LYS A 97 -7.04 0.53 16.92
CA LYS A 97 -5.90 1.45 16.88
C LYS A 97 -5.03 1.11 15.67
N THR A 98 -4.98 2.02 14.70
CA THR A 98 -4.30 1.82 13.42
C THR A 98 -3.31 2.95 13.23
N PHE A 99 -2.07 2.64 12.90
CA PHE A 99 -1.01 3.61 12.64
C PHE A 99 -0.32 3.21 11.33
N GLY A 100 -0.18 4.15 10.40
CA GLY A 100 0.47 3.92 9.10
C GLY A 100 1.68 4.83 8.92
N TYR A 101 2.70 4.32 8.24
CA TYR A 101 3.87 5.10 7.84
C TYR A 101 4.18 4.92 6.36
N HIS A 102 4.92 5.88 5.79
CA HIS A 102 5.50 5.79 4.45
C HIS A 102 7.01 6.02 4.56
N PHE A 103 7.80 4.97 4.33
CA PHE A 103 9.25 5.03 4.37
C PHE A 103 9.79 5.58 3.06
N THR A 104 10.54 6.68 3.13
CA THR A 104 10.95 7.46 1.95
C THR A 104 12.38 7.96 2.06
N ASP A 105 13.19 7.36 2.93
CA ASP A 105 14.55 7.83 3.18
C ASP A 105 15.53 7.41 2.07
N PRO A 106 16.12 8.34 1.32
CA PRO A 106 17.04 8.01 0.23
C PRO A 106 18.42 7.56 0.70
N GLN A 107 18.73 7.71 2.00
CA GLN A 107 19.94 7.17 2.62
C GLN A 107 19.72 5.76 3.17
N ALA A 108 18.60 5.11 2.83
CA ALA A 108 18.41 3.71 3.14
C ALA A 108 19.68 2.91 2.79
N PRO A 109 20.20 2.04 3.70
CA PRO A 109 21.40 1.27 3.44
C PRO A 109 21.30 0.59 2.10
N ASN A 110 22.02 1.15 1.14
CA ASN A 110 22.10 0.61 -0.19
C ASN A 110 23.07 -0.55 -0.14
N GLU A 111 22.60 -1.70 0.34
CA GLU A 111 23.30 -2.97 0.14
C GLU A 111 23.30 -3.40 -1.34
N ASP A 112 22.58 -2.64 -2.19
CA ASP A 112 22.43 -2.88 -3.62
C ASP A 112 23.18 -1.84 -4.49
N PRO A 113 24.13 -2.25 -5.36
CA PRO A 113 24.73 -1.39 -6.38
C PRO A 113 23.74 -0.77 -7.39
N PHE A 114 22.49 -1.25 -7.46
CA PHE A 114 21.41 -0.71 -8.29
C PHE A 114 20.48 0.27 -7.56
N SER A 115 20.81 0.69 -6.33
CA SER A 115 19.98 1.58 -5.47
C SER A 115 19.36 2.80 -6.16
N VAL A 116 20.07 3.43 -7.10
CA VAL A 116 19.54 4.60 -7.81
C VAL A 116 18.35 4.22 -8.72
N GLN A 117 18.37 3.02 -9.29
CA GLN A 117 17.33 2.51 -10.19
C GLN A 117 16.14 1.93 -9.43
N THR A 118 16.35 1.50 -8.19
CA THR A 118 15.33 0.88 -7.33
C THR A 118 14.68 1.89 -6.37
N GLY A 119 15.32 3.04 -6.14
CA GLY A 119 14.82 4.07 -5.25
C GLY A 119 14.80 3.59 -3.79
N VAL A 120 13.77 3.97 -3.05
CA VAL A 120 13.50 3.39 -1.72
C VAL A 120 12.71 2.10 -1.93
N ASN A 121 13.42 0.99 -2.02
CA ASN A 121 12.87 -0.28 -2.45
C ASN A 121 12.25 -1.09 -1.30
N HIS A 122 11.59 -2.18 -1.69
CA HIS A 122 11.11 -3.21 -0.77
C HIS A 122 12.24 -3.70 0.15
N GLU A 123 11.94 -3.87 1.44
CA GLU A 123 12.87 -4.26 2.52
C GLU A 123 13.88 -3.18 2.94
N GLY A 124 13.94 -2.03 2.27
CA GLY A 124 14.93 -0.98 2.55
C GLY A 124 14.84 -0.38 3.96
N GLU A 125 13.70 -0.49 4.62
CA GLU A 125 13.48 -0.01 5.99
C GLU A 125 13.85 -1.04 7.06
N VAL A 126 13.95 -2.33 6.72
CA VAL A 126 14.12 -3.42 7.69
C VAL A 126 15.38 -3.19 8.54
N THR A 127 16.48 -2.78 7.91
CA THR A 127 17.72 -2.46 8.60
C THR A 127 17.56 -1.31 9.60
N TYR A 128 16.68 -0.33 9.34
CA TYR A 128 16.42 0.77 10.27
C TYR A 128 15.71 0.29 11.53
N VAL A 129 14.71 -0.57 11.37
CA VAL A 129 13.92 -1.13 12.47
C VAL A 129 14.80 -1.93 13.43
N PHE A 130 15.84 -2.58 12.94
CA PHE A 130 16.80 -3.34 13.76
C PHE A 130 18.05 -2.54 14.17
N GLY A 131 18.08 -1.23 13.93
CA GLY A 131 19.17 -0.36 14.39
C GLY A 131 20.44 -0.38 13.54
N GLY A 132 20.41 -0.96 12.34
CA GLY A 132 21.55 -1.06 11.44
C GLY A 132 22.26 0.28 11.22
N PRO A 133 21.60 1.31 10.65
CA PRO A 133 22.21 2.63 10.47
C PRO A 133 22.70 3.27 11.78
N ALA A 134 21.95 3.09 12.87
CA ALA A 134 22.29 3.66 14.17
C ALA A 134 23.57 3.05 14.76
N PHE A 135 23.72 1.73 14.70
CA PHE A 135 24.83 1.00 15.32
C PHE A 135 26.04 0.86 14.39
N ALA A 136 25.85 0.90 13.07
CA ALA A 136 26.93 0.92 12.09
C ALA A 136 27.61 2.30 11.95
N GLY A 137 27.07 3.34 12.60
CA GLY A 137 27.61 4.69 12.50
C GLY A 137 27.37 5.34 11.14
N THR A 138 26.29 4.95 10.44
CA THR A 138 25.87 5.62 9.20
C THR A 138 25.69 7.12 9.45
N PRO A 139 26.10 8.01 8.52
CA PRO A 139 25.91 9.44 8.70
C PRO A 139 24.46 9.85 8.96
N VAL A 140 24.29 10.97 9.65
CA VAL A 140 23.01 11.68 9.78
C VAL A 140 22.50 12.06 8.37
N PRO A 141 21.18 12.05 8.13
CA PRO A 141 20.12 11.71 9.09
C PRO A 141 19.74 10.24 9.27
N ALA A 142 20.27 9.30 8.49
CA ALA A 142 19.89 7.88 8.54
C ALA A 142 20.01 7.25 9.95
N ASN A 143 21.08 7.51 10.69
CA ASN A 143 21.25 6.97 12.04
C ASN A 143 20.18 7.46 13.03
N LEU A 144 19.81 8.74 12.98
CA LEU A 144 18.77 9.34 13.83
C LEU A 144 17.40 8.81 13.46
N LEU A 145 17.13 8.64 12.16
CA LEU A 145 15.90 8.00 11.69
C LEU A 145 15.79 6.57 12.22
N SER A 146 16.89 5.79 12.17
CA SER A 146 16.91 4.41 12.66
C SER A 146 16.63 4.33 14.17
N LEU A 147 17.21 5.24 14.97
CA LEU A 147 16.88 5.35 16.40
C LEU A 147 15.39 5.67 16.61
N ALA A 148 14.84 6.65 15.89
CA ALA A 148 13.43 7.02 16.01
C ALA A 148 12.48 5.88 15.61
N MET A 149 12.80 5.12 14.56
CA MET A 149 12.03 3.96 14.14
C MET A 149 12.04 2.86 15.18
N MET A 150 13.21 2.52 15.74
CA MET A 150 13.31 1.58 16.86
C MET A 150 12.43 2.02 18.03
N ASP A 151 12.51 3.29 18.43
CA ASP A 151 11.74 3.80 19.56
C ASP A 151 10.23 3.74 19.29
N TYR A 152 9.75 4.13 18.11
CA TYR A 152 8.31 3.98 17.77
C TYR A 152 7.84 2.53 17.87
N TRP A 153 8.62 1.58 17.36
CA TRP A 153 8.26 0.16 17.36
C TRP A 153 8.31 -0.44 18.76
N ILE A 154 9.30 -0.07 19.58
CA ILE A 154 9.41 -0.47 20.98
C ILE A 154 8.23 0.11 21.78
N SER A 155 7.91 1.39 21.62
CA SER A 155 6.75 2.02 22.27
C SER A 155 5.46 1.28 21.95
N PHE A 156 5.23 0.95 20.68
CA PHE A 156 4.04 0.22 20.28
C PHE A 156 3.99 -1.20 20.87
N ALA A 157 5.12 -1.90 20.90
CA ALA A 157 5.18 -3.24 21.49
C ALA A 157 4.91 -3.26 23.00
N VAL A 158 5.29 -2.19 23.73
CA VAL A 158 5.15 -2.10 25.19
C VAL A 158 3.78 -1.53 25.60
N GLU A 159 3.31 -0.47 24.93
CA GLU A 159 2.16 0.34 25.36
C GLU A 159 0.96 0.27 24.40
N LEU A 160 1.09 -0.43 23.25
CA LEU A 160 0.11 -0.41 22.16
C LEU A 160 -0.16 1.01 21.62
N ASP A 161 0.85 1.88 21.73
CA ASP A 161 0.86 3.26 21.25
C ASP A 161 2.30 3.64 20.87
N PRO A 162 2.56 4.15 19.65
CA PRO A 162 3.92 4.54 19.26
C PRO A 162 4.42 5.81 19.99
N ASN A 163 3.58 6.49 20.76
CA ASN A 163 3.84 7.82 21.33
C ASN A 163 3.99 7.83 22.87
N ASP A 164 4.79 6.92 23.45
CA ASP A 164 4.97 6.80 24.90
C ASP A 164 5.77 7.94 25.57
N GLY A 165 6.35 8.84 24.79
CA GLY A 165 7.19 9.95 25.27
C GLY A 165 8.58 9.53 25.77
N ARG A 166 9.03 8.30 25.52
CA ARG A 166 10.34 7.76 25.92
C ARG A 166 11.27 7.63 24.71
N GLY A 167 12.58 7.52 24.95
CA GLY A 167 13.57 7.37 23.87
C GLY A 167 13.88 8.69 23.15
N SER A 168 14.22 8.60 21.87
CA SER A 168 14.56 9.75 21.03
C SER A 168 13.40 10.74 20.87
N LYS A 169 13.73 12.03 20.75
CA LYS A 169 12.73 13.05 20.43
C LYS A 169 12.27 12.86 18.99
N ARG A 170 10.99 12.57 18.79
CA ARG A 170 10.38 12.28 17.50
C ARG A 170 9.01 12.97 17.37
N PRO A 171 8.53 13.28 16.15
CA PRO A 171 7.19 13.82 15.91
C PRO A 171 6.09 12.92 16.49
N HIS A 172 4.91 13.49 16.69
CA HIS A 172 3.75 12.66 17.04
C HIS A 172 3.34 11.80 15.82
N TRP A 173 3.13 10.51 16.03
CA TRP A 173 2.57 9.59 15.03
C TRP A 173 1.05 9.51 15.25
N PRO A 174 0.24 10.21 14.44
CA PRO A 174 -1.21 10.22 14.61
C PRO A 174 -1.83 8.86 14.29
N GLN A 175 -2.91 8.54 14.99
CA GLN A 175 -3.75 7.39 14.64
C GLN A 175 -4.45 7.65 13.29
N TYR A 176 -4.46 6.63 12.45
CA TYR A 176 -5.25 6.57 11.22
C TYR A 176 -6.72 6.32 11.59
N THR A 177 -7.61 7.21 11.17
CA THR A 177 -9.06 7.11 11.42
C THR A 177 -9.85 7.43 10.15
N PRO A 178 -11.16 7.09 10.09
CA PRO A 178 -12.00 7.43 8.93
C PRO A 178 -12.07 8.94 8.63
N ASP A 179 -11.87 9.79 9.64
CA ASP A 179 -11.88 11.25 9.51
C ASP A 179 -10.46 11.85 9.41
N ASN A 180 -9.41 11.03 9.50
CA ASN A 180 -8.01 11.44 9.53
C ASN A 180 -7.10 10.38 8.89
N GLU A 181 -7.16 10.29 7.56
CA GLU A 181 -6.41 9.34 6.75
C GLU A 181 -4.99 9.85 6.46
N VAL A 182 -4.11 9.73 7.46
CA VAL A 182 -2.74 10.26 7.41
C VAL A 182 -1.70 9.19 7.73
N LEU A 183 -0.49 9.37 7.22
CA LEU A 183 0.68 8.54 7.49
C LEU A 183 1.77 9.37 8.14
N LEU A 184 2.63 8.72 8.93
CA LEU A 184 3.93 9.29 9.29
C LEU A 184 4.92 9.03 8.15
N GLN A 185 5.46 10.09 7.55
CA GLN A 185 6.59 9.96 6.62
C GLN A 185 7.85 9.67 7.43
N LEU A 186 8.47 8.52 7.18
CA LEU A 186 9.76 8.15 7.74
C LEU A 186 10.85 8.49 6.72
N ASN A 187 11.40 9.70 6.87
CA ASN A 187 12.50 10.24 6.07
C ASN A 187 13.44 11.00 7.02
N GLY A 188 14.74 10.77 6.92
CA GLY A 188 15.71 11.33 7.86
C GLY A 188 15.79 12.85 7.77
N GLY A 189 15.60 13.41 6.58
CA GLY A 189 15.57 14.85 6.36
C GLY A 189 14.21 15.50 6.64
N ASN A 190 13.12 14.73 6.65
CA ASN A 190 11.76 15.26 6.77
C ASN A 190 10.78 14.24 7.37
N MET A 191 10.83 14.07 8.69
CA MET A 191 9.85 13.25 9.42
C MET A 191 8.62 14.10 9.75
N THR A 192 7.54 13.91 8.98
CA THR A 192 6.31 14.70 9.10
C THR A 192 5.09 13.85 8.83
N VAL A 193 3.92 14.31 9.28
CA VAL A 193 2.63 13.72 8.90
C VAL A 193 2.29 14.14 7.47
N ILE A 194 1.83 13.19 6.66
CA ILE A 194 1.38 13.40 5.28
C ILE A 194 -0.02 12.80 5.07
N PRO A 195 -0.84 13.32 4.16
CA PRO A 195 -2.08 12.67 3.77
C PRO A 195 -1.81 11.33 3.06
N ASP A 196 -2.68 10.34 3.27
CA ASP A 196 -2.66 9.05 2.55
C ASP A 196 -3.45 9.13 1.22
N ASP A 197 -3.16 10.16 0.40
CA ASP A 197 -3.96 10.51 -0.79
C ASP A 197 -3.23 10.31 -2.13
N TYR A 198 -1.94 9.93 -2.09
CA TYR A 198 -1.17 9.67 -3.29
C TYR A 198 -1.83 8.55 -4.10
N ARG A 199 -1.88 8.76 -5.42
CA ARG A 199 -2.38 7.78 -6.41
C ARG A 199 -3.74 7.20 -6.01
N ASN A 200 -4.61 8.01 -5.40
CA ASN A 200 -5.90 7.59 -4.85
C ASN A 200 -6.78 6.84 -5.87
N ILE A 201 -6.94 7.36 -7.09
CA ILE A 201 -7.78 6.75 -8.13
C ILE A 201 -7.23 5.37 -8.56
N PRO A 202 -5.98 5.23 -9.03
CA PRO A 202 -5.44 3.93 -9.44
C PRO A 202 -5.41 2.91 -8.30
N ILE A 203 -5.06 3.31 -7.07
CA ILE A 203 -5.06 2.39 -5.91
C ILE A 203 -6.49 1.96 -5.56
N ALA A 204 -7.46 2.88 -5.55
CA ALA A 204 -8.86 2.57 -5.28
C ALA A 204 -9.47 1.64 -6.34
N PHE A 205 -9.05 1.78 -7.61
CA PHE A 205 -9.47 0.87 -8.68
C PHE A 205 -9.02 -0.57 -8.40
N ILE A 206 -7.77 -0.78 -8.00
CA ILE A 206 -7.26 -2.12 -7.63
C ILE A 206 -8.08 -2.70 -6.47
N SER A 207 -8.35 -1.91 -5.43
CA SER A 207 -9.13 -2.35 -4.28
C SER A 207 -10.61 -2.65 -4.58
N ALA A 208 -11.17 -2.11 -5.66
CA ALA A 208 -12.59 -2.24 -6.00
C ALA A 208 -12.96 -3.57 -6.68
N ILE A 209 -11.98 -4.29 -7.24
CA ILE A 209 -12.16 -5.54 -8.00
C ILE A 209 -11.17 -6.63 -7.56
N PRO A 210 -11.14 -7.00 -6.27
CA PRO A 210 -10.13 -7.90 -5.71
C PRO A 210 -10.07 -9.27 -6.40
N GLU A 211 -11.18 -9.77 -6.94
CA GLU A 211 -11.28 -11.07 -7.63
C GLU A 211 -10.43 -11.19 -8.90
N GLU A 212 -10.06 -10.08 -9.53
CA GLU A 212 -9.18 -10.04 -10.69
C GLU A 212 -7.70 -9.84 -10.30
N PHE A 213 -7.43 -9.51 -9.03
CA PHE A 213 -6.10 -9.20 -8.50
C PHE A 213 -5.59 -10.17 -7.41
N GLN A 214 -6.40 -11.16 -7.01
CA GLN A 214 -6.09 -12.12 -5.93
C GLN A 214 -6.01 -13.59 -6.40
N ARG A 215 -5.72 -13.85 -7.68
CA ARG A 215 -5.62 -15.22 -8.22
C ARG A 215 -4.20 -15.75 -8.22
#